data_AF-A0A8X7BFU0-F1
#
_entry.id   AF-A0A8X7BFU0-F1
#
_cell.length_a   1.000
_cell.length_b   1.000
_cell.length_c   1.000
_cell.angle_alpha   90.00
_cell.angle_beta   90.00
_cell.angle_gamma   90.00
#
_symmetry.space_group_name_H-M   'P 1'
#
loop_
_entity.id
_entity.type
_entity.pdbx_description
1 polymer ?
#
loop_
_entity_poly.entity_id
_entity_poly.type
_entity_poly.pdbx_seq_one_letter_code
_entity_poly.pdbx_strand_id
1 'polypeptide(L)'
;MYGMLLESIQHFVQEEYGEEVWNQVLEDSGFKNAVFTTHKVYPDRLIPRLALACSKYSQNSEAKVDDFLCFFGRCFVRFFTHYGYDTLIRASGRYFRDFLNGIDNLHHQIRFSYPKMQSPSFYVESEDIGGARLHYRSKRTGFGYYVIGQLIQIAQQFYGLDLRVTILKDDEDLNGSSECHLIYDLSDEAHFWLNGYVNKQNCRIWSEANPQVYVKTPLHPEKLTVWAVGILLQKR
;
A
#
# COMPACT_ATOMS: atom_id res chain seq x y z
N MET A 1 -15.69 4.37 -11.15
CA MET A 1 -15.24 4.08 -9.77
C MET A 1 -16.20 4.66 -8.73
N TYR A 2 -16.23 4.13 -7.50
CA TYR A 2 -17.05 4.70 -6.41
C TYR A 2 -16.38 5.92 -5.76
N GLY A 3 -17.19 6.83 -5.23
CA GLY A 3 -16.73 8.09 -4.64
C GLY A 3 -15.88 7.94 -3.39
N MET A 4 -15.94 6.79 -2.70
CA MET A 4 -15.07 6.51 -1.54
C MET A 4 -13.58 6.71 -1.89
N LEU A 5 -13.16 6.31 -3.09
CA LEU A 5 -11.77 6.50 -3.53
C LEU A 5 -11.43 7.98 -3.62
N LEU A 6 -12.36 8.80 -4.13
CA LEU A 6 -12.17 10.22 -4.34
C LEU A 6 -12.24 11.01 -3.03
N GLU A 7 -13.10 10.59 -2.09
CA GLU A 7 -13.14 11.14 -0.73
C GLU A 7 -11.80 10.90 0.00
N SER A 8 -11.21 9.72 -0.17
CA SER A 8 -9.88 9.43 0.41
C SER A 8 -8.80 10.35 -0.17
N ILE A 9 -8.79 10.55 -1.49
CA ILE A 9 -7.82 11.43 -2.15
C ILE A 9 -8.03 12.87 -1.71
N GLN A 10 -9.27 13.36 -1.71
CA GLN A 10 -9.61 14.70 -1.25
C GLN A 10 -9.10 14.94 0.17
N HIS A 11 -9.40 14.03 1.10
CA HIS A 11 -9.00 14.16 2.50
C HIS A 11 -7.49 14.31 2.67
N PHE A 12 -6.70 13.40 2.08
CA PHE A 12 -5.26 13.41 2.25
C PHE A 12 -4.54 14.48 1.43
N VAL A 13 -5.07 14.87 0.26
CA VAL A 13 -4.52 16.01 -0.49
C VAL A 13 -4.78 17.32 0.26
N GLN A 14 -5.95 17.50 0.86
CA GLN A 14 -6.23 18.65 1.71
C GLN A 14 -5.38 18.66 2.97
N GLU A 15 -5.10 17.50 3.57
CA GLU A 15 -4.24 17.37 4.75
C GLU A 15 -2.78 17.73 4.44
N GLU A 16 -2.22 17.25 3.32
CA GLU A 16 -0.79 17.42 3.01
C GLU A 16 -0.47 18.70 2.23
N TYR A 17 -1.36 19.13 1.33
CA TYR A 17 -1.12 20.26 0.41
C TYR A 17 -2.04 21.46 0.67
N GLY A 18 -3.04 21.32 1.55
CA GLY A 18 -3.98 22.37 1.88
C GLY A 18 -5.18 22.49 0.93
N GLU A 19 -6.20 23.21 1.40
CA GLU A 19 -7.46 23.37 0.68
C GLU A 19 -7.33 24.18 -0.62
N GLU A 20 -6.44 25.16 -0.65
CA GLU A 20 -6.20 25.98 -1.85
C GLU A 20 -5.64 25.16 -3.01
N VAL A 21 -4.67 24.28 -2.74
CA VAL A 21 -4.09 23.39 -3.76
C VAL A 21 -5.13 22.40 -4.26
N TRP A 22 -5.94 21.84 -3.35
CA TRP A 22 -7.03 20.95 -3.73
C TRP A 22 -8.03 21.61 -4.69
N ASN A 23 -8.43 22.85 -4.43
CA ASN A 23 -9.34 23.60 -5.30
C ASN A 23 -8.75 23.85 -6.69
N GLN A 24 -7.45 24.15 -6.77
CA GLN A 24 -6.73 24.31 -8.04
C GLN A 24 -6.66 22.98 -8.82
N VAL A 25 -6.34 21.87 -8.14
CA VAL A 25 -6.34 20.52 -8.70
C VAL A 25 -7.71 20.13 -9.27
N LEU A 26 -8.80 20.47 -8.58
CA LEU A 26 -10.16 20.23 -9.07
C LEU A 26 -10.48 21.05 -10.32
N GLU A 27 -10.06 22.31 -10.38
CA GLU A 27 -10.24 23.16 -11.56
C GLU A 27 -9.46 22.62 -12.77
N ASP A 28 -8.19 22.25 -12.58
CA ASP A 28 -7.32 21.67 -13.60
C ASP A 28 -7.79 20.30 -14.11
N SER A 29 -8.38 19.47 -13.25
CA SER A 29 -8.93 18.16 -13.62
C SER A 29 -10.27 18.25 -14.38
N GLY A 30 -10.88 19.45 -14.44
CA GLY A 30 -12.16 19.71 -15.10
C GLY A 30 -13.39 19.42 -14.25
N PHE A 31 -13.25 19.37 -12.92
CA PHE A 31 -14.30 19.03 -11.96
C PHE A 31 -14.47 20.12 -10.89
N LYS A 32 -14.60 21.36 -11.33
CA LYS A 32 -14.80 22.53 -10.45
C LYS A 32 -16.03 22.33 -9.54
N ASN A 33 -15.87 22.66 -8.25
CA ASN A 33 -16.90 22.54 -7.21
C ASN A 33 -17.46 21.11 -7.02
N ALA A 34 -16.67 20.08 -7.33
CA ALA A 34 -17.10 18.71 -7.09
C ALA A 34 -17.17 18.40 -5.60
N VAL A 35 -18.33 17.91 -5.15
CA VAL A 35 -18.49 17.24 -3.85
C VAL A 35 -18.57 15.75 -4.12
N PHE A 36 -17.59 15.02 -3.57
CA PHE A 36 -17.57 13.56 -3.69
C PHE A 36 -18.52 12.92 -2.68
N THR A 37 -19.08 11.77 -3.07
CA THR A 37 -20.03 11.04 -2.23
C THR A 37 -19.73 9.55 -2.34
N THR A 38 -19.52 8.90 -1.21
CA THR A 38 -19.07 7.51 -1.08
C THR A 38 -19.73 6.53 -2.06
N HIS A 39 -21.07 6.53 -2.13
CA HIS A 39 -21.86 5.56 -2.91
C HIS A 39 -22.20 6.00 -4.34
N LYS A 40 -21.71 7.17 -4.79
CA LYS A 40 -21.90 7.65 -6.17
C LYS A 40 -20.80 7.09 -7.08
N VAL A 41 -21.16 6.82 -8.34
CA VAL A 41 -20.21 6.33 -9.36
C VAL A 41 -19.71 7.50 -10.21
N TYR A 42 -18.40 7.55 -10.39
CA TYR A 42 -17.67 8.57 -11.13
C TYR A 42 -16.85 7.95 -12.28
N PRO A 43 -16.48 8.73 -13.31
CA PRO A 43 -15.67 8.25 -14.43
C PRO A 43 -14.28 7.75 -14.00
N ASP A 44 -13.79 6.68 -14.63
CA ASP A 44 -12.52 6.06 -14.26
C ASP A 44 -11.29 6.93 -14.57
N ARG A 45 -11.42 7.89 -15.49
CA ARG A 45 -10.36 8.86 -15.85
C ARG A 45 -10.08 9.90 -14.76
N LEU A 46 -10.90 9.96 -13.71
CA LEU A 46 -10.80 11.02 -12.70
C LEU A 46 -9.54 10.88 -11.84
N ILE A 47 -9.24 9.70 -11.29
CA ILE A 47 -8.03 9.50 -10.47
C ILE A 47 -6.75 9.82 -11.26
N PRO A 48 -6.53 9.30 -12.49
CA PRO A 48 -5.36 9.66 -13.28
C PRO A 48 -5.27 11.16 -13.58
N ARG A 49 -6.40 11.84 -13.84
CA ARG A 49 -6.43 13.30 -14.03
C ARG A 49 -6.08 14.08 -12.77
N LEU A 50 -6.54 13.63 -11.61
CA LEU A 50 -6.18 14.21 -10.32
C LEU A 50 -4.68 14.03 -10.05
N ALA A 51 -4.13 12.85 -10.33
CA ALA A 51 -2.69 12.59 -10.16
C ALA A 51 -1.85 13.51 -11.07
N LEU A 52 -2.27 13.66 -12.33
CA LEU A 52 -1.64 14.59 -13.28
C LEU A 52 -1.76 16.05 -12.86
N ALA A 53 -2.89 16.45 -12.27
CA ALA A 53 -3.05 17.80 -11.76
C ALA A 53 -2.18 18.03 -10.52
N CYS A 54 -2.18 17.11 -9.56
CA CYS A 54 -1.33 17.19 -8.36
C CYS A 54 0.16 17.27 -8.71
N SER A 55 0.64 16.55 -9.72
CA SER A 55 2.05 16.61 -10.12
C SER A 55 2.49 17.99 -10.60
N LYS A 56 1.59 18.85 -11.09
CA LYS A 56 1.90 20.24 -11.47
C LYS A 56 2.08 21.17 -10.29
N TYR A 57 1.36 20.93 -9.19
CA TYR A 57 1.36 21.77 -7.99
C TYR A 57 2.31 21.25 -6.90
N SER A 58 2.93 20.10 -7.14
CA SER A 58 3.99 19.59 -6.28
C SER A 58 5.17 20.56 -6.29
N GLN A 59 5.65 20.93 -5.10
CA GLN A 59 6.88 21.75 -4.96
C GLN A 59 8.12 21.03 -5.49
N ASN A 60 8.05 19.70 -5.63
CA ASN A 60 9.11 18.89 -6.19
C ASN A 60 8.91 18.72 -7.71
N SER A 61 9.75 19.39 -8.51
CA SER A 61 9.70 19.33 -9.98
C SER A 61 10.02 17.96 -10.57
N GLU A 62 10.52 17.02 -9.77
CA GLU A 62 10.75 15.62 -10.20
C GLU A 62 9.57 14.69 -9.91
N ALA A 63 8.54 15.14 -9.19
CA ALA A 63 7.41 14.29 -8.80
C ALA A 63 6.62 13.84 -10.04
N LYS A 64 6.61 12.54 -10.29
CA LYS A 64 5.91 11.94 -11.43
C LYS A 64 4.45 11.67 -11.08
N VAL A 65 3.62 11.54 -12.13
CA VAL A 65 2.22 11.12 -11.99
C VAL A 65 2.12 9.78 -11.25
N ASP A 66 3.06 8.89 -11.51
CA ASP A 66 3.18 7.56 -10.88
C ASP A 66 3.36 7.65 -9.36
N ASP A 67 4.13 8.63 -8.87
CA ASP A 67 4.35 8.85 -7.45
C ASP A 67 3.04 9.26 -6.76
N PHE A 68 2.25 10.12 -7.41
CA PHE A 68 0.93 10.53 -6.92
C PHE A 68 -0.09 9.39 -6.98
N LEU A 69 -0.06 8.54 -8.00
CA LEU A 69 -0.89 7.34 -8.05
C LEU A 69 -0.56 6.40 -6.89
N CYS A 70 0.73 6.17 -6.64
CA CYS A 70 1.18 5.38 -5.48
C CYS A 70 0.73 6.01 -4.16
N PHE A 71 0.92 7.32 -3.99
CA PHE A 71 0.44 8.07 -2.84
C PHE A 71 -1.07 7.90 -2.61
N PHE A 72 -1.89 8.04 -3.66
CA PHE A 72 -3.34 7.83 -3.59
C PHE A 72 -3.71 6.41 -3.17
N GLY A 73 -2.96 5.40 -3.63
CA GLY A 73 -3.14 4.01 -3.20
C GLY A 73 -2.93 3.83 -1.69
N ARG A 74 -1.88 4.47 -1.13
CA ARG A 74 -1.62 4.45 0.32
C ARG A 74 -2.72 5.17 1.11
N CYS A 75 -3.12 6.34 0.62
CA CYS A 75 -4.22 7.12 1.17
C CYS A 75 -5.51 6.32 1.26
N PHE A 76 -5.84 5.58 0.20
CA PHE A 76 -7.03 4.75 0.18
C PHE A 76 -7.02 3.71 1.30
N VAL A 77 -5.92 2.97 1.51
CA VAL A 77 -5.85 1.95 2.58
C VAL A 77 -5.96 2.60 3.97
N ARG A 78 -5.32 3.76 4.18
CA ARG A 78 -5.45 4.52 5.43
C ARG A 78 -6.90 4.94 5.68
N PHE A 79 -7.58 5.45 4.67
CA PHE A 79 -9.00 5.86 4.76
C PHE A 79 -9.92 4.66 4.96
N PHE A 80 -9.74 3.60 4.17
CA PHE A 80 -10.53 2.36 4.17
C PHE A 80 -10.54 1.67 5.54
N THR A 81 -9.43 1.76 6.28
CA THR A 81 -9.31 1.27 7.66
C THR A 81 -10.31 1.96 8.60
N HIS A 82 -10.57 3.27 8.43
CA HIS A 82 -11.51 4.02 9.29
C HIS A 82 -12.97 3.59 9.12
N TYR A 83 -13.31 2.98 7.98
CA TYR A 83 -14.65 2.43 7.72
C TYR A 83 -14.84 1.01 8.25
N GLY A 84 -13.87 0.48 9.01
CA GLY A 84 -13.94 -0.86 9.62
C GLY A 84 -13.66 -2.02 8.66
N TYR A 85 -13.22 -1.74 7.44
CA TYR A 85 -12.83 -2.78 6.50
C TYR A 85 -11.46 -3.39 6.79
N ASP A 86 -10.74 -2.85 7.77
CA ASP A 86 -9.51 -3.44 8.31
C ASP A 86 -9.74 -4.87 8.80
N THR A 87 -10.94 -5.15 9.31
CA THR A 87 -11.37 -6.49 9.73
C THR A 87 -11.36 -7.48 8.56
N LEU A 88 -11.73 -7.04 7.35
CA LEU A 88 -11.69 -7.90 6.15
C LEU A 88 -10.27 -8.25 5.75
N ILE A 89 -9.35 -7.28 5.82
CA ILE A 89 -7.92 -7.48 5.53
C ILE A 89 -7.31 -8.46 6.54
N ARG A 90 -7.63 -8.30 7.83
CA ARG A 90 -7.16 -9.20 8.90
C ARG A 90 -7.77 -10.60 8.79
N ALA A 91 -8.99 -10.71 8.26
CA ALA A 91 -9.65 -11.99 8.03
C ALA A 91 -9.03 -12.79 6.86
N SER A 92 -8.29 -12.12 5.96
CA SER A 92 -7.63 -12.80 4.83
C SER A 92 -6.51 -13.74 5.26
N GLY A 93 -5.90 -13.52 6.43
CA GLY A 93 -4.95 -14.47 7.03
C GLY A 93 -3.89 -13.82 7.91
N ARG A 94 -2.95 -14.62 8.41
CA ARG A 94 -1.89 -14.15 9.31
C ARG A 94 -0.66 -13.65 8.54
N TYR A 95 -0.45 -14.16 7.33
CA TYR A 95 0.71 -13.84 6.51
C TYR A 95 0.28 -13.05 5.29
N PHE A 96 1.18 -12.22 4.77
CA PHE A 96 0.90 -11.37 3.61
C PHE A 96 0.49 -12.19 2.38
N ARG A 97 1.07 -13.38 2.18
CA ARG A 97 0.66 -14.31 1.12
C ARG A 97 -0.81 -14.74 1.20
N ASP A 98 -1.35 -14.90 2.42
CA ASP A 98 -2.73 -15.33 2.62
C ASP A 98 -3.66 -14.19 2.17
N PHE A 99 -3.26 -12.94 2.45
CA PHE A 99 -3.91 -11.77 1.90
C PHE A 99 -3.82 -11.70 0.38
N LEU A 100 -2.64 -11.89 -0.23
CA LEU A 100 -2.49 -11.88 -1.69
C LEU A 100 -3.43 -12.88 -2.38
N ASN A 101 -3.50 -14.11 -1.85
CA ASN A 101 -4.42 -15.14 -2.35
C ASN A 101 -5.90 -14.84 -2.01
N GLY A 102 -6.15 -13.97 -1.03
CA GLY A 102 -7.48 -13.59 -0.55
C GLY A 102 -8.05 -12.31 -1.15
N ILE A 103 -7.31 -11.54 -1.96
CA ILE A 103 -7.74 -10.22 -2.47
C ILE A 103 -9.06 -10.31 -3.25
N ASP A 104 -9.19 -11.30 -4.13
CA ASP A 104 -10.40 -11.46 -4.95
C ASP A 104 -11.63 -11.78 -4.07
N ASN A 105 -11.46 -12.59 -3.03
CA ASN A 105 -12.53 -12.89 -2.06
C ASN A 105 -12.93 -11.63 -1.27
N LEU A 106 -11.97 -10.80 -0.88
CA LEU A 106 -12.23 -9.52 -0.22
C LEU A 106 -13.06 -8.60 -1.14
N HIS A 107 -12.72 -8.50 -2.42
CA HIS A 107 -13.52 -7.74 -3.38
C HIS A 107 -14.94 -8.31 -3.56
N HIS A 108 -15.09 -9.65 -3.57
CA HIS A 108 -16.40 -10.28 -3.61
C HIS A 108 -17.28 -9.87 -2.42
N GLN A 109 -16.70 -9.79 -1.22
CA GLN A 109 -17.42 -9.34 -0.02
C GLN A 109 -17.82 -7.86 -0.11
N ILE A 110 -16.91 -6.99 -0.56
CA ILE A 110 -17.19 -5.55 -0.71
C ILE A 110 -18.30 -5.30 -1.75
N ARG A 111 -18.43 -6.17 -2.76
CA ARG A 111 -19.46 -6.04 -3.79
C ARG A 111 -20.89 -6.15 -3.25
N PHE A 112 -21.11 -6.73 -2.07
CA PHE A 112 -22.43 -6.71 -1.43
C PHE A 112 -22.87 -5.28 -1.07
N SER A 113 -21.96 -4.43 -0.59
CA SER A 113 -22.23 -3.01 -0.32
C SER A 113 -22.11 -2.14 -1.58
N TYR A 114 -21.27 -2.56 -2.54
CA TYR A 114 -20.97 -1.82 -3.77
C TYR A 114 -21.31 -2.65 -5.03
N PRO A 115 -22.60 -2.82 -5.36
CA PRO A 115 -23.04 -3.76 -6.40
C PRO A 115 -22.54 -3.43 -7.81
N LYS A 116 -22.28 -2.14 -8.10
CA LYS A 116 -21.73 -1.68 -9.39
C LYS A 116 -20.20 -1.68 -9.43
N MET A 117 -19.55 -2.22 -8.41
CA MET A 117 -18.09 -2.28 -8.35
C MET A 117 -17.58 -3.21 -9.44
N GLN A 118 -16.60 -2.72 -10.20
CA GLN A 118 -15.81 -3.57 -11.08
C GLN A 118 -14.46 -3.73 -10.39
N SER A 119 -14.26 -4.85 -9.73
CA SER A 119 -12.99 -5.17 -9.08
C SER A 119 -11.95 -5.61 -10.12
N PRO A 120 -10.66 -5.36 -9.87
CA PRO A 120 -9.60 -6.11 -10.54
C PRO A 120 -9.58 -7.57 -10.06
N SER A 121 -8.76 -8.38 -10.71
CA SER A 121 -8.45 -9.75 -10.31
C SER A 121 -6.95 -9.89 -10.05
N PHE A 122 -6.63 -10.67 -9.01
CA PHE A 122 -5.27 -10.93 -8.57
C PHE A 122 -4.98 -12.43 -8.54
N TYR A 123 -3.79 -12.80 -9.01
CA TYR A 123 -3.33 -14.18 -9.01
C TYR A 123 -1.84 -14.26 -8.69
N VAL A 124 -1.46 -15.12 -7.75
CA VAL A 124 -0.05 -15.35 -7.42
C VAL A 124 0.49 -16.46 -8.33
N GLU A 125 1.49 -16.14 -9.15
CA GLU A 125 2.10 -17.11 -10.08
C GLU A 125 3.12 -18.01 -9.37
N SER A 126 4.01 -17.40 -8.60
CA SER A 126 5.08 -18.09 -7.89
C SER A 126 5.41 -17.38 -6.59
N GLU A 127 5.80 -18.16 -5.58
CA GLU A 127 6.30 -17.70 -4.28
C GLU A 127 7.63 -18.42 -4.02
N ASP A 128 8.71 -17.68 -3.77
CA ASP A 128 10.05 -18.21 -3.50
C ASP A 128 10.81 -17.35 -2.47
N ILE A 129 12.06 -17.72 -2.15
CA ILE A 129 12.88 -17.03 -1.12
C ILE A 129 13.14 -15.55 -1.42
N GLY A 130 13.11 -15.16 -2.69
CA GLY A 130 13.29 -13.79 -3.12
C GLY A 130 12.00 -12.97 -3.12
N GLY A 131 10.82 -13.60 -2.96
CA GLY A 131 9.55 -12.87 -3.02
C GLY A 131 8.39 -13.61 -3.68
N ALA A 132 7.45 -12.83 -4.22
CA ALA A 132 6.26 -13.35 -4.91
C ALA A 132 5.99 -12.61 -6.22
N ARG A 133 5.53 -13.35 -7.24
CA ARG A 133 5.04 -12.76 -8.49
C ARG A 133 3.53 -12.68 -8.50
N LEU A 134 3.01 -11.45 -8.60
CA LEU A 134 1.58 -11.16 -8.54
C LEU A 134 1.09 -10.64 -9.88
N HIS A 135 0.15 -11.36 -10.47
CA HIS A 135 -0.56 -10.94 -11.67
C HIS A 135 -1.73 -10.06 -11.27
N TYR A 136 -1.80 -8.87 -11.87
CA TYR A 136 -2.92 -7.95 -11.76
C TYR A 136 -3.62 -7.85 -13.10
N ARG A 137 -4.93 -8.08 -13.11
CA ARG A 137 -5.78 -7.94 -14.30
C ARG A 137 -6.93 -7.01 -14.02
N SER A 138 -7.18 -6.09 -14.95
CA SER A 138 -8.24 -5.10 -14.79
C SER A 138 -8.75 -4.62 -16.14
N LYS A 139 -10.01 -4.21 -16.18
CA LYS A 139 -10.56 -3.47 -17.33
C LYS A 139 -10.12 -2.01 -17.37
N ARG A 140 -9.43 -1.54 -16.33
CA ARG A 140 -8.91 -0.18 -16.21
C ARG A 140 -7.40 -0.18 -16.38
N THR A 141 -6.91 0.66 -17.28
CA THR A 141 -5.49 0.93 -17.52
C THR A 141 -5.01 2.14 -16.70
N GLY A 142 -3.70 2.25 -16.46
CA GLY A 142 -3.10 3.39 -15.75
C GLY A 142 -3.31 3.38 -14.23
N PHE A 143 -3.62 2.21 -13.64
CA PHE A 143 -3.77 2.04 -12.19
C PHE A 143 -2.63 1.21 -11.57
N GLY A 144 -1.59 0.88 -12.33
CA GLY A 144 -0.48 0.05 -11.86
C GLY A 144 0.14 0.56 -10.56
N TYR A 145 0.62 1.82 -10.58
CA TYR A 145 1.21 2.45 -9.40
C TYR A 145 0.22 2.68 -8.26
N TYR A 146 -1.07 2.85 -8.55
CA TYR A 146 -2.11 2.95 -7.53
C TYR A 146 -2.28 1.64 -6.75
N VAL A 147 -2.12 0.49 -7.41
CA VAL A 147 -2.12 -0.81 -6.74
C VAL A 147 -0.84 -1.01 -5.92
N ILE A 148 0.31 -0.58 -6.44
CA ILE A 148 1.58 -0.62 -5.70
C ILE A 148 1.45 0.11 -4.35
N GLY A 149 0.91 1.31 -4.34
CA GLY A 149 0.67 2.07 -3.11
C GLY A 149 -0.21 1.34 -2.10
N GLN A 150 -1.26 0.65 -2.56
CA GLN A 150 -2.11 -0.15 -1.68
C GLN A 150 -1.35 -1.33 -1.08
N LEU A 151 -0.61 -2.09 -1.90
CA LEU A 151 0.15 -3.25 -1.44
C LEU A 151 1.20 -2.86 -0.40
N ILE A 152 1.96 -1.79 -0.65
CA ILE A 152 2.95 -1.25 0.29
C ILE A 152 2.28 -0.85 1.62
N GLN A 153 1.19 -0.09 1.55
CA GLN A 153 0.51 0.37 2.75
C GLN A 153 -0.08 -0.79 3.56
N ILE A 154 -0.65 -1.80 2.89
CA ILE A 154 -1.21 -2.98 3.57
C ILE A 154 -0.10 -3.80 4.22
N ALA A 155 0.99 -4.07 3.49
CA ALA A 155 2.14 -4.80 3.98
C ALA A 155 2.74 -4.14 5.23
N GLN A 156 2.92 -2.83 5.19
CA GLN A 156 3.46 -2.07 6.33
C GLN A 156 2.49 -2.04 7.51
N GLN A 157 1.22 -1.67 7.29
CA GLN A 157 0.26 -1.41 8.36
C GLN A 157 -0.29 -2.67 9.03
N PHE A 158 -0.50 -3.74 8.27
CA PHE A 158 -1.14 -4.97 8.78
C PHE A 158 -0.16 -6.10 9.04
N TYR A 159 0.95 -6.14 8.28
CA TYR A 159 1.91 -7.23 8.34
C TYR A 159 3.28 -6.80 8.86
N GLY A 160 3.56 -5.50 9.02
CA GLY A 160 4.85 -5.01 9.49
C GLY A 160 6.00 -5.31 8.52
N LEU A 161 5.71 -5.44 7.23
CA LEU A 161 6.67 -5.73 6.18
C LEU A 161 7.04 -4.44 5.44
N ASP A 162 8.34 -4.26 5.18
CA ASP A 162 8.81 -3.25 4.24
C ASP A 162 8.86 -3.86 2.84
N LEU A 163 7.78 -3.62 2.08
CA LEU A 163 7.55 -4.25 0.80
C LEU A 163 8.09 -3.38 -0.34
N ARG A 164 8.99 -3.96 -1.13
CA ARG A 164 9.41 -3.42 -2.42
C ARG A 164 8.62 -4.08 -3.54
N VAL A 165 8.04 -3.26 -4.41
CA VAL A 165 7.25 -3.72 -5.57
C VAL A 165 7.82 -3.13 -6.84
N THR A 166 8.07 -3.96 -7.85
CA THR A 166 8.47 -3.53 -9.19
C THR A 166 7.54 -4.14 -10.25
N ILE A 167 7.38 -3.46 -11.37
CA ILE A 167 6.60 -3.96 -12.51
C ILE A 167 7.56 -4.69 -13.45
N LEU A 168 7.36 -6.00 -13.65
CA LEU A 168 8.20 -6.82 -14.54
C LEU A 168 7.71 -6.82 -15.98
N LYS A 169 6.39 -6.84 -16.16
CA LYS A 169 5.76 -6.81 -17.47
C LYS A 169 4.58 -5.87 -17.43
N ASP A 170 4.53 -5.04 -18.47
CA ASP A 170 3.44 -4.14 -18.75
C ASP A 170 2.89 -4.47 -20.14
N ASP A 171 1.82 -5.28 -20.15
CA ASP A 171 1.11 -5.63 -21.39
C ASP A 171 -0.02 -4.61 -21.70
N GLU A 172 -0.04 -3.41 -21.08
CA GLU A 172 -1.06 -2.38 -21.39
C GLU A 172 -1.08 -2.02 -22.90
N ASP A 173 0.04 -2.16 -23.59
CA ASP A 173 0.21 -1.71 -24.99
C ASP A 173 0.29 -2.83 -26.04
N LEU A 174 0.44 -4.11 -25.67
CA LEU A 174 0.90 -5.13 -26.62
C LEU A 174 -0.19 -5.80 -27.47
N ASN A 175 -1.48 -5.73 -27.10
CA ASN A 175 -2.53 -6.51 -27.78
C ASN A 175 -3.76 -5.73 -28.27
N GLY A 176 -3.83 -4.40 -28.10
CA GLY A 176 -5.05 -3.64 -28.43
C GLY A 176 -6.30 -4.12 -27.67
N SER A 177 -6.12 -4.96 -26.66
CA SER A 177 -7.14 -5.48 -25.77
C SER A 177 -7.49 -4.43 -24.72
N SER A 178 -8.79 -4.22 -24.46
CA SER A 178 -9.28 -3.29 -23.43
C SER A 178 -9.03 -3.75 -21.98
N GLU A 179 -8.11 -4.70 -21.78
CA GLU A 179 -7.80 -5.31 -20.49
C GLU A 179 -6.31 -5.12 -20.19
N CYS A 180 -6.04 -4.48 -19.06
CA CYS A 180 -4.72 -4.27 -18.48
C CYS A 180 -4.29 -5.56 -17.77
N HIS A 181 -3.11 -6.07 -18.11
CA HIS A 181 -2.45 -7.16 -17.37
C HIS A 181 -1.03 -6.72 -17.01
N LEU A 182 -0.77 -6.58 -15.71
CA LEU A 182 0.55 -6.29 -15.15
C LEU A 182 1.06 -7.48 -14.34
N ILE A 183 2.37 -7.66 -14.33
CA ILE A 183 3.04 -8.60 -13.42
C ILE A 183 3.92 -7.81 -12.47
N TYR A 184 3.61 -7.89 -11.18
CA TYR A 184 4.41 -7.33 -10.12
C TYR A 184 5.38 -8.35 -9.56
N ASP A 185 6.59 -7.91 -9.26
CA ASP A 185 7.56 -8.62 -8.45
C ASP A 185 7.63 -7.98 -7.07
N LEU A 186 7.33 -8.78 -6.06
CA LEU A 186 7.19 -8.38 -4.67
C LEU A 186 8.37 -8.93 -3.88
N SER A 187 9.21 -8.08 -3.32
CA SER A 187 10.33 -8.47 -2.45
C SER A 187 10.23 -7.72 -1.11
N ASP A 188 10.71 -8.28 -0.02
CA ASP A 188 10.79 -7.60 1.28
C ASP A 188 12.23 -7.18 1.60
N GLU A 189 12.40 -6.00 2.22
CA GLU A 189 13.70 -5.66 2.81
C GLU A 189 13.85 -6.39 4.14
N ALA A 190 14.76 -7.37 4.15
CA ALA A 190 15.04 -8.10 5.36
C ALA A 190 15.89 -7.29 6.35
N HIS A 191 15.27 -6.56 7.27
CA HIS A 191 16.00 -5.97 8.41
C HIS A 191 16.44 -7.07 9.38
N PHE A 192 17.73 -7.37 9.41
CA PHE A 192 18.36 -8.17 10.47
C PHE A 192 18.99 -7.23 11.50
N TRP A 193 18.62 -7.39 12.77
CA TRP A 193 19.27 -6.67 13.85
C TRP A 193 20.49 -7.47 14.32
N LEU A 194 21.65 -6.83 14.45
CA LEU A 194 22.90 -7.44 14.94
C LEU A 194 22.80 -7.99 16.39
N ASN A 195 21.72 -7.68 17.10
CA ASN A 195 21.42 -8.23 18.44
C ASN A 195 20.70 -9.60 18.40
N GLY A 196 20.55 -10.21 17.22
CA GLY A 196 19.86 -11.49 17.04
C GLY A 196 18.33 -11.37 17.00
N TYR A 197 17.77 -10.16 17.03
CA TYR A 197 16.37 -9.94 16.74
C TYR A 197 16.15 -10.03 15.23
N VAL A 198 15.74 -11.20 14.74
CA VAL A 198 15.25 -11.36 13.38
C VAL A 198 13.75 -11.12 13.40
N ASN A 199 13.22 -10.29 12.50
CA ASN A 199 11.78 -10.17 12.33
C ASN A 199 11.22 -11.57 12.07
N LYS A 200 10.44 -12.12 13.00
CA LYS A 200 9.89 -13.49 12.90
C LYS A 200 8.97 -13.66 11.69
N GLN A 201 8.51 -12.55 11.09
CA GLN A 201 7.80 -12.56 9.83
C GLN A 201 8.78 -12.76 8.65
N ASN A 202 9.97 -12.17 8.64
CA ASN A 202 11.04 -12.48 7.65
C ASN A 202 11.61 -13.90 7.78
N CYS A 203 11.46 -14.56 8.93
CA CYS A 203 11.97 -15.94 9.11
C CYS A 203 11.05 -17.02 8.55
N ARG A 204 9.83 -16.69 8.12
CA ARG A 204 8.80 -17.74 7.89
C ARG A 204 8.16 -17.72 6.52
N ILE A 205 8.25 -16.60 5.83
CA ILE A 205 8.09 -16.53 4.39
C ILE A 205 9.52 -16.86 3.92
N TRP A 206 9.84 -18.06 3.46
CA TRP A 206 9.71 -18.45 2.05
C TRP A 206 10.29 -19.87 1.83
N SER A 207 10.19 -20.75 2.85
CA SER A 207 10.75 -22.11 2.81
C SER A 207 9.67 -23.14 3.08
N GLU A 208 9.62 -24.22 2.28
CA GLU A 208 8.71 -25.36 2.51
C GLU A 208 9.00 -26.10 3.83
N ALA A 209 10.22 -25.98 4.36
CA ALA A 209 10.66 -26.62 5.58
C ALA A 209 11.11 -25.61 6.64
N ASN A 210 10.74 -25.86 7.90
CA ASN A 210 11.22 -25.08 9.04
C ASN A 210 12.73 -25.30 9.22
N PRO A 211 13.59 -24.27 9.08
CA PRO A 211 14.99 -24.41 9.41
C PRO A 211 15.09 -24.62 10.92
N GLN A 212 15.50 -25.81 11.36
CA GLN A 212 15.60 -26.24 12.77
C GLN A 212 16.71 -25.48 13.52
N VAL A 213 16.65 -24.15 13.54
CA VAL A 213 17.64 -23.28 14.16
C VAL A 213 17.08 -22.81 15.50
N TYR A 214 17.63 -23.33 16.58
CA TYR A 214 17.25 -22.96 17.95
C TYR A 214 18.13 -21.81 18.43
N VAL A 215 17.56 -20.64 18.64
CA VAL A 215 18.24 -19.50 19.28
C VAL A 215 17.93 -19.52 20.77
N LYS A 216 18.93 -19.84 21.59
CA LYS A 216 18.81 -19.74 23.05
C LYS A 216 18.81 -18.27 23.44
N THR A 217 17.70 -17.77 23.96
CA THR A 217 17.59 -16.43 24.55
C THR A 217 17.60 -16.55 26.07
N PRO A 218 18.34 -15.70 26.80
CA PRO A 218 18.31 -15.70 28.27
C PRO A 218 16.92 -15.28 28.76
N LEU A 219 16.40 -16.01 29.76
CA LEU A 219 15.04 -15.81 30.30
C LEU A 219 14.89 -14.47 31.05
N HIS A 220 16.01 -13.85 31.43
CA HIS A 220 16.07 -12.58 32.13
C HIS A 220 17.21 -11.72 31.55
N PRO A 221 17.02 -10.41 31.31
CA PRO A 221 18.11 -9.51 30.96
C PRO A 221 19.10 -9.37 32.14
N GLU A 222 20.39 -9.26 31.85
CA GLU A 222 21.41 -9.03 32.87
C GLU A 222 21.18 -7.70 33.59
N LYS A 223 21.11 -7.74 34.92
CA LYS A 223 20.90 -6.57 35.76
C LYS A 223 22.22 -5.80 35.92
N LEU A 224 22.44 -4.80 35.07
CA LEU A 224 23.54 -3.84 35.24
C LEU A 224 23.21 -2.84 36.35
N THR A 225 23.99 -2.85 37.43
CA THR A 225 23.95 -1.82 38.47
C THR A 225 25.12 -0.87 38.25
N VAL A 226 24.84 0.31 37.70
CA VAL A 226 25.86 1.35 37.45
C VAL A 226 25.86 2.32 38.63
N TRP A 227 27.01 2.47 39.31
CA TRP A 227 27.21 3.54 40.28
C TRP A 227 27.63 4.81 39.54
N ALA A 228 26.71 5.75 39.39
CA ALA A 228 27.04 7.09 38.91
C ALA A 228 27.72 7.87 40.04
N VAL A 229 29.04 8.05 39.96
CA VAL A 229 29.74 9.04 40.78
C VAL A 229 29.43 10.42 40.19
N GLY A 230 28.66 11.23 40.92
CA GLY A 230 28.22 12.55 40.48
C GLY A 230 29.40 13.50 40.28
N ILE A 231 29.67 13.88 39.04
CA ILE A 231 30.48 15.05 38.70
C ILE A 231 29.59 16.28 38.91
N LEU A 232 29.62 16.82 40.13
CA LEU A 232 29.17 18.19 40.41
C LEU A 232 30.22 19.15 39.84
N LEU A 233 30.08 19.54 38.56
CA LEU A 233 30.73 20.75 38.06
C LEU A 233 29.88 21.96 38.50
N GLN A 234 30.29 22.56 39.61
CA GLN A 234 29.85 23.90 40.03
C GLN A 234 30.16 24.92 38.93
N LYS A 235 29.15 25.67 38.52
CA LYS A 235 29.32 26.98 37.89
C LYS A 235 30.10 27.91 38.83
N ARG A 236 31.23 28.44 38.37
CA ARG A 236 31.68 29.80 38.64
C ARG A 236 32.27 30.37 37.37
#